data_AF-A0A1Q8VSG6-F1
#
_entry.id   AF-A0A1Q8VSG6-F1
#
_cell.length_a   1.000
_cell.length_b   1.000
_cell.length_c   1.000
_cell.angle_alpha   90.00
_cell.angle_beta   90.00
_cell.angle_gamma   90.00
#
_symmetry.space_group_name_H-M   'P 1'
#
loop_
_entity.id
_entity.type
_entity.pdbx_description
1 polymer ?
#
loop_
_entity_poly.entity_id
_entity_poly.type
_entity_poly.pdbx_seq_one_letter_code
_entity_poly.pdbx_strand_id
1 'polypeptide(L)'
;MFAAVGLLGWWIVTSSSIENAKTGHCLAHVVTSSNDPSITSCTSAEAEFKVTGRVDEPGKCVPVPGTTSVYDTGEDYLCLADPDPEADPQRAVNRVRTGDCVVINDKAHLEKEAVITDCASSGTYPVLAVLKDVSESSTGQTAYDHYAELCKKAGTPEPETVYQFHMRRIPSNGGRYDSSIGADIALCLGPQN
;
A
#
# COMPACT_ATOMS: atom_id res chain seq x y z
N MET A 1 -52.61 23.01 -17.34
CA MET A 1 -51.54 22.41 -18.17
C MET A 1 -50.21 22.97 -17.72
N PHE A 2 -49.45 22.22 -16.91
CA PHE A 2 -47.99 22.29 -16.88
C PHE A 2 -47.49 20.88 -16.55
N ALA A 3 -46.69 20.33 -17.46
CA ALA A 3 -46.33 18.93 -17.51
C ALA A 3 -45.29 18.58 -16.46
N ALA A 4 -45.51 17.46 -15.75
CA ALA A 4 -44.50 16.80 -14.95
C ALA A 4 -43.45 16.18 -15.88
N VAL A 5 -42.22 16.68 -15.83
CA VAL A 5 -41.07 16.06 -16.50
C VAL A 5 -40.48 15.07 -15.50
N GLY A 6 -40.81 13.79 -15.68
CA GLY A 6 -40.19 12.69 -14.97
C GLY A 6 -38.72 12.60 -15.36
N LEU A 7 -37.83 12.99 -14.44
CA LEU A 7 -36.43 12.59 -14.49
C LEU A 7 -36.38 11.13 -14.06
N LEU A 8 -36.48 10.23 -15.05
CA LEU A 8 -36.01 8.85 -14.91
C LEU A 8 -34.51 8.94 -14.59
N GLY A 9 -34.19 8.91 -13.29
CA GLY A 9 -32.83 8.72 -12.82
C GLY A 9 -32.31 7.42 -13.40
N TRP A 10 -31.37 7.55 -14.33
CA TRP A 10 -30.57 6.44 -14.83
C TRP A 10 -29.69 5.96 -13.68
N TRP A 11 -30.22 5.09 -12.83
CA TRP A 11 -29.40 4.26 -11.98
C TRP A 11 -28.75 3.26 -12.91
N ILE A 12 -27.58 3.62 -13.44
CA ILE A 12 -26.68 2.63 -13.99
C ILE A 12 -26.45 1.67 -12.83
N VAL A 13 -27.03 0.46 -12.92
CA VAL A 13 -26.64 -0.65 -12.07
C VAL A 13 -25.22 -1.00 -12.51
N THR A 14 -24.26 -0.21 -12.04
CA THR A 14 -22.88 -0.65 -11.98
C THR A 14 -22.94 -1.85 -11.05
N SER A 15 -22.83 -3.04 -11.63
CA SER A 15 -22.71 -4.29 -10.88
C SER A 15 -21.76 -4.04 -9.70
N SER A 16 -22.24 -4.28 -8.48
CA SER A 16 -21.43 -4.13 -7.27
C SER A 16 -20.37 -5.23 -7.16
N SER A 17 -20.26 -6.13 -8.14
CA SER A 17 -19.23 -7.17 -8.18
C SER A 17 -17.83 -6.55 -8.26
N ILE A 18 -16.90 -7.13 -7.51
CA ILE A 18 -15.47 -6.77 -7.51
C ILE A 18 -14.82 -6.91 -8.89
N GLU A 19 -15.33 -7.78 -9.76
CA GLU A 19 -14.87 -7.91 -11.15
C GLU A 19 -14.99 -6.59 -11.93
N ASN A 20 -15.93 -5.71 -11.53
CA ASN A 20 -16.13 -4.41 -12.16
C ASN A 20 -15.39 -3.26 -11.47
N ALA A 21 -14.57 -3.57 -10.45
CA ALA A 21 -13.84 -2.57 -9.69
C ALA A 21 -12.78 -1.88 -10.56
N LYS A 22 -12.67 -0.56 -10.39
CA LYS A 22 -11.76 0.34 -11.11
C LYS A 22 -11.14 1.33 -10.14
N THR A 23 -10.02 1.93 -10.53
CA THR A 23 -9.38 3.00 -9.76
C THR A 23 -10.40 4.05 -9.31
N GLY A 24 -10.37 4.37 -8.02
CA GLY A 24 -11.28 5.31 -7.37
C GLY A 24 -12.51 4.68 -6.71
N HIS A 25 -12.87 3.44 -7.06
CA HIS A 25 -13.93 2.70 -6.34
C HIS A 25 -13.47 2.31 -4.94
N CYS A 26 -14.41 2.23 -4.00
CA CYS A 26 -14.17 1.65 -2.68
C CYS A 26 -14.81 0.28 -2.56
N LEU A 27 -14.21 -0.58 -1.76
CA LEU A 27 -14.59 -1.98 -1.62
C LEU A 27 -14.97 -2.27 -0.17
N ALA A 28 -16.01 -3.07 0.02
CA ALA A 28 -16.40 -3.68 1.27
C ALA A 28 -16.13 -5.19 1.24
N HIS A 29 -16.01 -5.80 2.41
CA HIS A 29 -15.88 -7.24 2.60
C HIS A 29 -14.66 -7.89 1.92
N VAL A 30 -13.59 -7.13 1.71
CA VAL A 30 -12.35 -7.63 1.10
C VAL A 30 -11.62 -8.59 2.05
N VAL A 31 -11.62 -8.29 3.36
CA VAL A 31 -10.95 -9.12 4.37
C VAL A 31 -11.90 -9.94 5.22
N THR A 32 -13.21 -9.65 5.22
CA THR A 32 -14.19 -10.39 6.00
C THR A 32 -14.71 -11.61 5.23
N SER A 33 -14.37 -12.82 5.69
CA SER A 33 -14.64 -14.09 4.98
C SER A 33 -16.10 -14.54 4.89
N SER A 34 -17.06 -13.76 5.42
CA SER A 34 -18.48 -14.12 5.46
C SER A 34 -19.29 -13.58 4.29
N ASN A 35 -18.77 -12.62 3.53
CA ASN A 35 -19.43 -12.03 2.36
C ASN A 35 -18.43 -11.91 1.19
N ASP A 36 -18.94 -11.96 -0.03
CA ASP A 36 -18.12 -11.69 -1.21
C ASP A 36 -17.74 -10.20 -1.26
N PRO A 37 -16.49 -9.88 -1.62
CA PRO A 37 -16.06 -8.50 -1.81
C PRO A 37 -16.93 -7.76 -2.83
N SER A 38 -17.26 -6.51 -2.54
CA SER A 38 -18.15 -5.73 -3.40
C SER A 38 -17.79 -4.24 -3.44
N ILE A 39 -18.17 -3.58 -4.52
CA ILE A 39 -18.05 -2.13 -4.67
C ILE A 39 -19.07 -1.44 -3.78
N THR A 40 -18.62 -0.48 -2.99
CA THR A 40 -19.43 0.33 -2.07
C THR A 40 -19.10 1.82 -2.22
N SER A 41 -19.90 2.68 -1.56
CA SER A 41 -19.57 4.10 -1.45
C SER A 41 -18.32 4.28 -0.60
N CYS A 42 -17.40 5.15 -1.03
CA CYS A 42 -16.20 5.50 -0.25
C CYS A 42 -16.51 6.20 1.08
N THR A 43 -17.73 6.71 1.27
CA THR A 43 -18.18 7.30 2.54
C THR A 43 -18.92 6.30 3.42
N SER A 44 -19.05 5.03 2.98
CA SER A 44 -19.66 3.99 3.78
C SER A 44 -18.76 3.64 4.96
N ALA A 45 -19.35 3.35 6.12
CA ALA A 45 -18.63 2.79 7.25
C ALA A 45 -18.08 1.37 6.97
N GLU A 46 -18.59 0.72 5.93
CA GLU A 46 -18.16 -0.61 5.47
C GLU A 46 -17.06 -0.55 4.40
N ALA A 47 -16.63 0.65 3.99
CA ALA A 47 -15.51 0.79 3.06
C ALA A 47 -14.22 0.35 3.75
N GLU A 48 -13.64 -0.75 3.28
CA GLU A 48 -12.40 -1.32 3.81
C GLU A 48 -11.17 -0.88 3.03
N PHE A 49 -11.33 -0.65 1.72
CA PHE A 49 -10.24 -0.28 0.82
C PHE A 49 -10.71 0.64 -0.31
N LYS A 50 -9.78 1.39 -0.87
CA LYS A 50 -9.94 2.12 -2.14
C LYS A 50 -9.03 1.52 -3.21
N VAL A 51 -9.57 1.32 -4.41
CA VAL A 51 -8.82 0.81 -5.56
C VAL A 51 -7.92 1.93 -6.11
N THR A 52 -6.63 1.68 -6.16
CA THR A 52 -5.61 2.58 -6.75
C THR A 52 -5.23 2.16 -8.16
N GLY A 53 -5.37 0.88 -8.49
CA GLY A 53 -5.00 0.33 -9.79
C GLY A 53 -5.49 -1.10 -10.00
N ARG A 54 -5.30 -1.60 -11.22
CA ARG A 54 -5.56 -2.98 -11.61
C ARG A 54 -4.43 -3.45 -12.51
N VAL A 55 -3.86 -4.60 -12.21
CA VAL A 55 -2.63 -5.13 -12.83
C VAL A 55 -2.74 -6.64 -13.03
N ASP A 56 -1.94 -7.19 -13.92
CA ASP A 56 -1.84 -8.61 -14.26
C ASP A 56 -0.89 -9.40 -13.33
N GLU A 57 -0.04 -8.71 -12.55
CA GLU A 57 0.89 -9.32 -11.60
C GLU A 57 0.96 -8.51 -10.30
N PRO A 58 1.03 -9.14 -9.12
CA PRO A 58 0.91 -8.44 -7.84
C PRO A 58 2.05 -7.42 -7.64
N GLY A 59 3.28 -7.73 -8.05
CA GLY A 59 4.43 -6.83 -7.93
C GLY A 59 4.26 -5.48 -8.64
N LYS A 60 3.41 -5.41 -9.68
CA LYS A 60 3.12 -4.15 -10.38
C LYS A 60 2.27 -3.18 -9.56
N CYS A 61 1.71 -3.62 -8.43
CA CYS A 61 1.05 -2.76 -7.45
C CYS A 61 2.02 -1.99 -6.55
N VAL A 62 3.24 -2.50 -6.32
CA VAL A 62 4.25 -1.87 -5.45
C VAL A 62 4.53 -0.41 -5.83
N PRO A 63 4.75 -0.04 -7.11
CA PRO A 63 5.02 1.36 -7.48
C PRO A 63 3.77 2.24 -7.59
N VAL A 64 2.55 1.71 -7.39
CA VAL A 64 1.30 2.47 -7.55
C VAL A 64 1.08 3.36 -6.32
N PRO A 65 1.06 4.71 -6.45
CA PRO A 65 1.01 5.64 -5.32
C PRO A 65 -0.08 5.30 -4.29
N GLY A 66 0.28 5.28 -3.01
CA GLY A 66 -0.66 5.03 -1.90
C GLY A 66 -1.09 3.58 -1.71
N THR A 67 -0.73 2.66 -2.61
CA THR A 67 -1.04 1.23 -2.47
C THR A 67 -0.32 0.60 -1.29
N THR A 68 -1.07 -0.06 -0.41
CA THR A 68 -0.58 -0.81 0.74
C THR A 68 -0.91 -2.30 0.64
N SER A 69 -1.91 -2.66 -0.18
CA SER A 69 -2.41 -4.01 -0.31
C SER A 69 -2.67 -4.39 -1.77
N VAL A 70 -2.67 -5.68 -2.06
CA VAL A 70 -3.06 -6.25 -3.35
C VAL A 70 -4.08 -7.36 -3.12
N TYR A 71 -5.15 -7.36 -3.90
CA TYR A 71 -6.19 -8.39 -3.86
C TYR A 71 -6.16 -9.22 -5.14
N ASP A 72 -6.09 -10.54 -5.00
CA ASP A 72 -6.18 -11.51 -6.10
C ASP A 72 -7.65 -11.74 -6.47
N THR A 73 -8.03 -11.43 -7.71
CA THR A 73 -9.42 -11.65 -8.20
C THR A 73 -9.62 -13.06 -8.75
N GLY A 74 -8.56 -13.86 -8.87
CA GLY A 74 -8.50 -15.13 -9.59
C GLY A 74 -8.12 -15.00 -11.06
N GLU A 75 -8.28 -13.81 -11.66
CA GLU A 75 -7.90 -13.51 -13.05
C GLU A 75 -6.78 -12.48 -13.14
N ASP A 76 -6.79 -11.50 -12.23
CA ASP A 76 -5.85 -10.40 -12.14
C ASP A 76 -5.77 -9.86 -10.70
N TYR A 77 -5.17 -8.69 -10.52
CA TYR A 77 -4.91 -8.11 -9.21
C TYR A 77 -5.42 -6.68 -9.11
N LEU A 78 -6.10 -6.37 -8.00
CA LEU A 78 -6.46 -5.01 -7.62
C LEU A 78 -5.41 -4.45 -6.67
N CYS A 79 -4.87 -3.27 -6.98
CA CYS A 79 -4.03 -2.51 -6.07
C CYS A 79 -4.94 -1.69 -5.15
N LEU A 80 -4.72 -1.80 -3.84
CA LEU A 80 -5.60 -1.27 -2.81
C LEU A 80 -4.84 -0.36 -1.85
N ALA A 81 -5.48 0.72 -1.44
CA ALA A 81 -5.06 1.59 -0.36
C ALA A 81 -6.09 1.56 0.78
N ASP A 82 -5.64 1.92 1.98
CA ASP A 82 -6.56 2.22 3.07
C ASP A 82 -7.52 3.35 2.63
N PRO A 83 -8.79 3.32 3.04
CA PRO A 83 -9.81 4.27 2.62
C PRO A 83 -9.71 5.61 3.37
N ASP A 84 -8.58 5.87 4.05
CA ASP A 84 -8.33 7.11 4.77
C ASP A 84 -8.33 8.32 3.81
N PRO A 85 -9.30 9.24 3.95
CA PRO A 85 -9.39 10.40 3.07
C PRO A 85 -8.27 11.42 3.30
N GLU A 86 -7.57 11.36 4.44
CA GLU A 86 -6.45 12.24 4.77
C GLU A 86 -5.10 11.71 4.25
N ALA A 87 -5.05 10.44 3.85
CA ALA A 87 -3.85 9.86 3.27
C ALA A 87 -3.53 10.51 1.91
N ASP A 88 -2.36 11.14 1.81
CA ASP A 88 -1.84 11.68 0.56
C ASP A 88 -1.02 10.61 -0.19
N PRO A 89 -1.48 10.10 -1.35
CA PRO A 89 -0.74 9.11 -2.12
C PRO A 89 0.62 9.60 -2.60
N GLN A 90 0.86 10.92 -2.66
CA GLN A 90 2.18 11.48 -3.01
C GLN A 90 3.18 11.40 -1.86
N ARG A 91 2.71 11.19 -0.62
CA ARG A 91 3.56 11.05 0.55
C ARG A 91 3.79 9.60 0.98
N ALA A 92 3.17 8.64 0.29
CA ALA A 92 3.28 7.23 0.61
C ALA A 92 4.70 6.68 0.38
N VAL A 93 5.05 5.63 1.12
CA VAL A 93 6.37 4.95 1.03
C VAL A 93 6.76 4.54 -0.40
N ASN A 94 5.80 4.10 -1.21
CA ASN A 94 6.02 3.70 -2.61
C ASN A 94 6.43 4.84 -3.56
N ARG A 95 6.43 6.08 -3.08
CA ARG A 95 6.90 7.26 -3.81
C ARG A 95 8.29 7.71 -3.40
N VAL A 96 8.82 7.18 -2.29
CA VAL A 96 10.09 7.60 -1.71
C VAL A 96 11.23 7.42 -2.70
N ARG A 97 12.13 8.40 -2.72
CA ARG A 97 13.37 8.42 -3.49
C ARG A 97 14.54 8.70 -2.57
N THR A 98 15.74 8.33 -3.03
CA THR A 98 16.98 8.78 -2.39
C THR A 98 17.00 10.30 -2.30
N GLY A 99 17.32 10.82 -1.12
CA GLY A 99 17.34 12.25 -0.81
C GLY A 99 16.03 12.80 -0.24
N ASP A 100 14.92 12.05 -0.31
CA ASP A 100 13.70 12.42 0.44
C ASP A 100 13.93 12.24 1.95
N CYS A 101 13.04 12.82 2.76
CA CYS A 101 12.98 12.54 4.18
C CYS A 101 11.64 11.91 4.55
N VAL A 102 11.68 11.00 5.51
CA VAL A 102 10.49 10.29 5.99
C VAL A 102 10.35 10.40 7.49
N VAL A 103 9.11 10.40 7.97
CA VAL A 103 8.78 10.09 9.36
C VAL A 103 8.22 8.68 9.40
N ILE A 104 8.54 7.94 10.45
CA ILE A 104 7.98 6.60 10.70
C ILE A 104 6.90 6.75 11.76
N ASN A 105 5.64 6.67 11.35
CA ASN A 105 4.49 6.80 12.23
C ASN A 105 4.05 5.43 12.75
N ASP A 106 3.71 5.36 14.03
CA ASP A 106 2.99 4.20 14.57
C ASP A 106 1.51 4.31 14.16
N LYS A 107 1.04 3.41 13.29
CA LYS A 107 -0.39 3.28 12.99
C LYS A 107 -1.01 2.26 13.95
N ALA A 108 -2.15 2.60 14.56
CA ALA A 108 -2.80 1.76 15.57
C ALA A 108 -3.20 0.35 15.08
N HIS A 109 -3.25 0.12 13.76
CA HIS A 109 -3.74 -1.11 13.13
C HIS A 109 -2.85 -1.68 12.02
N LEU A 110 -1.74 -1.00 11.71
CA LEU A 110 -0.77 -1.43 10.70
C LEU A 110 0.61 -1.36 11.32
N GLU A 111 1.52 -2.19 10.82
CA GLU A 111 2.95 -2.00 11.04
C GLU A 111 3.32 -0.53 10.79
N LYS A 112 4.39 -0.07 11.45
CA LYS A 112 4.93 1.28 11.29
C LYS A 112 4.87 1.74 9.83
N GLU A 113 4.46 2.98 9.57
CA GLU A 113 4.35 3.52 8.21
C GLU A 113 5.36 4.64 7.98
N ALA A 114 6.17 4.52 6.94
CA ALA A 114 7.04 5.60 6.48
C ALA A 114 6.26 6.55 5.54
N VAL A 115 6.28 7.84 5.87
CA VAL A 115 5.59 8.90 5.12
C VAL A 115 6.59 9.98 4.74
N ILE A 116 6.64 10.37 3.46
CA ILE A 116 7.47 11.47 2.95
C ILE A 116 7.07 12.76 3.66
N THR A 117 8.06 13.53 4.07
CA THR A 117 7.86 14.80 4.76
C THR A 117 9.01 15.76 4.48
N ASP A 118 8.89 17.00 4.93
CA ASP A 118 9.96 17.99 4.84
C ASP A 118 11.14 17.59 5.72
N CYS A 119 12.34 17.53 5.12
CA CYS A 119 13.61 17.23 5.79
C CYS A 119 13.97 18.20 6.92
N ALA A 120 13.43 19.42 6.92
CA ALA A 120 13.64 20.39 8.00
C ALA A 120 12.81 20.07 9.25
N SER A 121 11.89 19.11 9.18
CA SER A 121 11.07 18.72 10.33
C SER A 121 11.88 17.89 11.32
N SER A 122 11.63 18.07 12.62
CA SER A 122 12.22 17.22 13.66
C SER A 122 11.67 15.80 13.60
N GLY A 123 12.50 14.82 13.94
CA GLY A 123 12.12 13.41 13.99
C GLY A 123 12.12 12.72 12.64
N THR A 124 12.65 13.35 11.60
CA THR A 124 12.70 12.79 10.25
C THR A 124 14.01 12.08 9.97
N TYR A 125 13.95 11.04 9.15
CA TYR A 125 15.11 10.32 8.66
C TYR A 125 15.37 10.67 7.19
N PRO A 126 16.60 11.08 6.82
CA PRO A 126 16.97 11.20 5.41
C PRO A 126 17.11 9.81 4.77
N VAL A 127 16.56 9.66 3.57
CA VAL A 127 16.60 8.41 2.80
C VAL A 127 17.90 8.35 2.00
N LEU A 128 18.80 7.46 2.40
CA LEU A 128 20.11 7.26 1.77
C LEU A 128 20.01 6.39 0.51
N ALA A 129 19.13 5.39 0.53
CA ALA A 129 18.82 4.54 -0.62
C ALA A 129 17.43 3.92 -0.49
N VAL A 130 16.86 3.58 -1.64
CA VAL A 130 15.61 2.83 -1.77
C VAL A 130 15.93 1.51 -2.46
N LEU A 131 15.76 0.41 -1.73
CA LEU A 131 15.91 -0.95 -2.24
C LEU A 131 14.53 -1.48 -2.63
N LYS A 132 14.44 -2.20 -3.74
CA LYS A 132 13.19 -2.80 -4.26
C LYS A 132 13.37 -4.30 -4.43
N ASP A 133 12.26 -5.04 -4.33
CA ASP A 133 12.23 -6.50 -4.52
C ASP A 133 13.30 -7.20 -3.67
N VAL A 134 13.32 -6.89 -2.37
CA VAL A 134 14.38 -7.32 -1.47
C VAL A 134 14.18 -8.79 -1.08
N SER A 135 15.21 -9.60 -1.29
CA SER A 135 15.22 -11.00 -0.87
C SER A 135 15.19 -11.14 0.65
N GLU A 136 14.71 -12.28 1.15
CA GLU A 136 14.79 -12.59 2.58
C GLU A 136 16.24 -12.77 3.07
N SER A 137 16.42 -12.58 4.38
CA SER A 137 17.68 -12.90 5.05
C SER A 137 17.98 -14.40 4.99
N SER A 138 19.24 -14.76 4.73
CA SER A 138 19.70 -16.15 4.83
C SER A 138 19.70 -16.65 6.29
N THR A 139 19.60 -17.97 6.47
CA THR A 139 19.72 -18.61 7.78
C THR A 139 21.06 -18.29 8.44
N GLY A 140 21.02 -17.67 9.63
CA GLY A 140 22.21 -17.29 10.41
C GLY A 140 22.59 -15.80 10.37
N GLN A 141 21.86 -14.98 9.63
CA GLN A 141 22.02 -13.51 9.65
C GLN A 141 20.83 -12.86 10.38
N THR A 142 21.07 -11.79 11.15
CA THR A 142 19.95 -11.00 11.68
C THR A 142 19.27 -10.23 10.54
N ALA A 143 17.97 -9.90 10.70
CA ALA A 143 17.27 -9.09 9.71
C ALA A 143 17.98 -7.74 9.48
N TYR A 144 18.45 -7.09 10.55
CA TYR A 144 19.18 -5.83 10.44
C TYR A 144 20.48 -5.96 9.64
N ASP A 145 21.33 -6.94 9.98
CA ASP A 145 22.62 -7.13 9.27
C ASP A 145 22.41 -7.42 7.79
N HIS A 146 21.32 -8.13 7.45
CA HIS A 146 20.95 -8.41 6.07
C HIS A 146 20.70 -7.11 5.29
N TYR A 147 19.81 -6.25 5.80
CA TYR A 147 19.50 -5.00 5.11
C TYR A 147 20.64 -3.98 5.17
N ALA A 148 21.39 -3.90 6.27
CA ALA A 148 22.55 -3.01 6.37
C ALA A 148 23.61 -3.35 5.30
N GLU A 149 23.88 -4.64 5.05
CA GLU A 149 24.76 -5.07 3.97
C GLU A 149 24.20 -4.74 2.57
N LEU A 150 22.89 -4.83 2.37
CA LEU A 150 22.27 -4.40 1.11
C LEU A 150 22.39 -2.88 0.91
N CYS A 151 22.18 -2.09 1.95
CA CYS A 151 22.39 -0.63 1.94
C CYS A 151 23.84 -0.28 1.57
N LYS A 152 24.80 -0.96 2.19
CA LYS A 152 26.23 -0.80 1.87
C LYS A 152 26.54 -1.16 0.42
N LYS A 153 25.97 -2.25 -0.12
CA LYS A 153 26.10 -2.63 -1.55
C LYS A 153 25.49 -1.59 -2.48
N ALA A 154 24.44 -0.89 -2.05
CA ALA A 154 23.86 0.24 -2.76
C ALA A 154 24.70 1.53 -2.67
N GLY A 155 25.85 1.51 -1.98
CA GLY A 155 26.78 2.62 -1.89
C GLY A 155 26.48 3.63 -0.78
N THR A 156 25.63 3.27 0.19
CA THR A 156 25.34 4.15 1.34
C THR A 156 26.36 3.93 2.46
N PRO A 157 26.55 4.92 3.36
CA PRO A 157 27.13 4.64 4.67
C PRO A 157 26.24 3.65 5.45
N GLU A 158 26.73 3.16 6.59
CA GLU A 158 25.93 2.35 7.50
C GLU A 158 24.68 3.13 7.91
N PRO A 159 23.47 2.60 7.68
CA PRO A 159 22.24 3.29 8.04
C PRO A 159 22.09 3.34 9.57
N GLU A 160 21.41 4.35 10.10
CA GLU A 160 20.98 4.35 11.51
C GLU A 160 19.89 3.29 11.72
N THR A 161 19.00 3.15 10.74
CA THR A 161 17.93 2.17 10.77
C THR A 161 17.48 1.80 9.35
N VAL A 162 16.71 0.72 9.24
CA VAL A 162 16.11 0.29 7.98
C VAL A 162 14.61 0.18 8.17
N TYR A 163 13.85 0.85 7.31
CA TYR A 163 12.41 0.67 7.22
C TYR A 163 12.08 -0.38 6.15
N GLN A 164 11.16 -1.28 6.46
CA GLN A 164 10.71 -2.33 5.54
C GLN A 164 9.22 -2.13 5.26
N PHE A 165 8.86 -2.14 3.99
CA PHE A 165 7.48 -2.15 3.54
C PHE A 165 7.17 -3.48 2.87
N HIS A 166 6.15 -4.14 3.40
CA HIS A 166 5.58 -5.36 2.86
C HIS A 166 4.17 -5.06 2.37
N MET A 167 3.95 -5.16 1.07
CA MET A 167 2.63 -5.04 0.49
C MET A 167 1.78 -6.22 0.96
N ARG A 168 0.65 -5.92 1.59
CA ARG A 168 -0.27 -6.94 2.09
C ARG A 168 -0.92 -7.67 0.92
N ARG A 169 -0.68 -8.97 0.80
CA ARG A 169 -1.28 -9.83 -0.22
C ARG A 169 -2.56 -10.47 0.33
N ILE A 170 -3.69 -10.20 -0.31
CA ILE A 170 -5.02 -10.68 0.07
C ILE A 170 -5.48 -11.69 -0.99
N PRO A 171 -5.54 -12.99 -0.69
CA PRO A 171 -6.02 -13.99 -1.63
C PRO A 171 -7.55 -13.90 -1.78
N SER A 172 -8.06 -14.33 -2.94
CA SER A 172 -9.49 -14.33 -3.25
C SER A 172 -10.35 -15.08 -2.24
N ASN A 173 -9.79 -16.12 -1.59
CA ASN A 173 -10.47 -16.94 -0.60
C ASN A 173 -10.45 -16.37 0.83
N GLY A 174 -9.96 -15.14 1.03
CA GLY A 174 -9.86 -14.49 2.34
C GLY A 174 -8.84 -15.15 3.29
N GLY A 175 -8.03 -16.09 2.80
CA GLY A 175 -6.92 -16.67 3.54
C GLY A 175 -5.82 -15.65 3.86
N ARG A 176 -4.84 -16.04 4.67
CA ARG A 176 -3.60 -15.27 4.80
C ARG A 176 -2.57 -15.82 3.82
N TYR A 177 -1.92 -14.94 3.06
CA TYR A 177 -0.73 -15.32 2.31
C TYR A 177 0.39 -15.69 3.29
N ASP A 178 1.16 -16.73 2.96
CA ASP A 178 2.36 -17.11 3.73
C ASP A 178 3.37 -15.95 3.66
N SER A 179 3.87 -15.57 4.83
CA SER A 179 4.59 -14.32 5.09
C SER A 179 6.07 -14.39 4.75
N SER A 180 6.55 -15.45 4.07
CA SER A 180 7.97 -15.58 3.71
C SER A 180 8.34 -14.86 2.40
N ILE A 181 7.96 -13.59 2.30
CA ILE A 181 8.36 -12.73 1.19
C ILE A 181 9.19 -11.60 1.81
N GLY A 182 10.41 -11.41 1.32
CA GLY A 182 11.24 -10.28 1.72
C GLY A 182 10.54 -8.94 1.43
N ALA A 183 11.12 -7.82 1.90
CA ALA A 183 10.47 -6.52 1.75
C ALA A 183 10.28 -6.13 0.28
N ASP A 184 9.08 -5.66 -0.08
CA ASP A 184 8.81 -5.10 -1.41
C ASP A 184 9.61 -3.80 -1.61
N ILE A 185 9.75 -3.02 -0.52
CA ILE A 185 10.62 -1.84 -0.46
C ILE A 185 11.38 -1.84 0.87
N ALA A 186 12.68 -1.57 0.86
CA ALA A 186 13.44 -1.25 2.06
C ALA A 186 14.11 0.13 1.91
N LEU A 187 14.00 0.96 2.95
CA LEU A 187 14.62 2.28 3.00
C LEU A 187 15.85 2.22 3.90
N CYS A 188 17.01 2.61 3.36
CA CYS A 188 18.22 2.82 4.13
C CYS A 188 18.16 4.24 4.72
N LEU A 189 18.02 4.35 6.03
CA LEU A 189 17.75 5.63 6.71
C LEU A 189 19.00 6.13 7.43
N GLY A 190 19.35 7.40 7.21
CA GLY A 190 20.45 8.07 7.90
C GLY A 190 20.02 8.59 9.28
N PRO A 191 20.91 9.31 9.98
CA PRO A 191 20.64 9.86 11.30
C PRO A 191 19.37 10.71 11.37
N GLN A 192 18.56 10.53 12.41
CA GLN A 192 17.36 11.32 12.66
C GLN A 192 17.70 12.79 12.94
N ASN A 193 16.97 13.70 12.29
CA ASN A 193 17.04 15.15 12.53
C ASN A 193 16.30 15.58 13.80
#